data_AF-S8EFZ8-F1
#
_entry.id   AF-S8EFZ8-F1
#
_cell.length_a   1.000
_cell.length_b   1.000
_cell.length_c   1.000
_cell.angle_alpha   90.00
_cell.angle_beta   90.00
_cell.angle_gamma   90.00
#
_symmetry.space_group_name_H-M   'P 1'
#
loop_
_entity.id
_entity.type
_entity.pdbx_description
1 polymer ?
#
loop_
_entity_poly.entity_id
_entity_poly.type
_entity_poly.pdbx_seq_one_letter_code
_entity_poly.pdbx_strand_id
1 'polypeptide(L)'
;MAPSKTNARAQQQSPGIAWTTKWLVRLAWATAVWGVYKGLDAIKDRWYVFDPTTIHEIAQAAVAAAPEPDDINFMVDHIVANLTATYPSSKIALNTNSSEWVFNNAGGAMGAMYIIHASVTEYLIVFGTPLGTEGHTGVHTADDYFNILVGEQWAFQPPNLKMERYTPGSVHHLPRGHVKQYKMHEGCYALEYARGWIPFMLPFGLADVVTSTLDVGTFYHTCRITVREMFRNFAIGKF
;
A
#
# COMPACT_ATOMS: atom_id res chain seq x y z
N MET A 1 -81.63 -11.06 -10.18
CA MET A 1 -80.33 -11.20 -9.47
C MET A 1 -79.23 -10.85 -10.47
N ALA A 2 -78.57 -9.70 -10.30
CA ALA A 2 -77.39 -9.32 -11.08
C ALA A 2 -76.22 -9.22 -10.09
N PRO A 3 -75.02 -9.77 -10.39
CA PRO A 3 -73.91 -9.69 -9.46
C PRO A 3 -73.27 -8.29 -9.53
N SER A 4 -73.14 -7.70 -8.35
CA SER A 4 -72.39 -6.49 -8.04
C SER A 4 -70.92 -6.64 -8.49
N LYS A 5 -70.47 -5.76 -9.40
CA LYS A 5 -69.05 -5.60 -9.71
C LYS A 5 -68.39 -4.79 -8.59
N THR A 6 -67.73 -5.47 -7.68
CA THR A 6 -66.88 -4.85 -6.65
C THR A 6 -65.64 -4.26 -7.33
N ASN A 7 -65.55 -2.94 -7.38
CA ASN A 7 -64.37 -2.21 -7.83
C ASN A 7 -63.22 -2.43 -6.83
N ALA A 8 -62.38 -3.43 -7.07
CA ALA A 8 -61.06 -3.52 -6.46
C ALA A 8 -60.16 -2.48 -7.13
N ARG A 9 -60.16 -1.25 -6.58
CA ARG A 9 -59.23 -0.19 -6.95
C ARG A 9 -57.84 -0.59 -6.43
N ALA A 10 -57.14 -1.43 -7.18
CA ALA A 10 -55.74 -1.72 -6.91
C ALA A 10 -54.98 -0.39 -6.96
N GLN A 11 -54.43 0.04 -5.82
CA GLN A 11 -53.49 1.14 -5.75
C GLN A 11 -52.25 0.75 -6.57
N GLN A 12 -52.26 1.07 -7.85
CA GLN A 12 -51.05 1.13 -8.67
C GLN A 12 -50.19 2.26 -8.10
N GLN A 13 -49.28 1.92 -7.18
CA GLN A 13 -48.17 2.80 -6.84
C GLN A 13 -47.47 3.19 -8.14
N SER A 14 -47.43 4.48 -8.42
CA SER A 14 -46.86 5.01 -9.66
C SER A 14 -45.39 4.57 -9.76
N PRO A 15 -44.98 3.82 -10.81
CA PRO A 15 -43.64 3.26 -10.90
C PRO A 15 -42.52 4.30 -10.81
N GLY A 16 -42.80 5.57 -11.15
CA GLY A 16 -41.88 6.69 -11.01
C GLY A 16 -41.53 7.05 -9.55
N ILE A 17 -42.46 6.94 -8.60
CA ILE A 17 -42.21 7.30 -7.18
C ILE A 17 -41.32 6.26 -6.49
N ALA A 18 -41.51 4.97 -6.79
CA ALA A 18 -40.66 3.89 -6.26
C ALA A 18 -39.23 3.97 -6.84
N TRP A 19 -39.09 4.36 -8.11
CA TRP A 19 -37.79 4.53 -8.76
C TRP A 19 -37.00 5.72 -8.22
N THR A 20 -37.63 6.89 -8.08
CA THR A 20 -36.97 8.08 -7.50
C THR A 20 -36.58 7.85 -6.05
N THR A 21 -37.45 7.26 -5.24
CA THR A 21 -37.17 6.94 -3.84
C THR A 21 -35.97 6.01 -3.71
N LYS A 22 -35.84 4.99 -4.58
CA LYS A 22 -34.68 4.08 -4.60
C LYS A 22 -33.36 4.80 -4.88
N TRP A 23 -33.35 5.75 -5.81
CA TRP A 23 -32.14 6.53 -6.11
C TRP A 23 -31.81 7.53 -5.01
N LEU A 24 -32.81 8.14 -4.37
CA LEU A 24 -32.60 8.99 -3.20
C LEU A 24 -32.00 8.21 -2.03
N VAL A 25 -32.49 7.00 -1.75
CA VAL A 25 -31.91 6.13 -0.71
C VAL A 25 -30.47 5.75 -1.04
N ARG A 26 -30.17 5.40 -2.29
CA ARG A 26 -28.79 5.10 -2.73
C ARG A 26 -27.87 6.31 -2.59
N LEU A 27 -28.35 7.49 -2.97
CA LEU A 27 -27.59 8.74 -2.84
C LEU A 27 -27.33 9.04 -1.36
N ALA A 28 -28.34 8.92 -0.50
CA ALA A 28 -28.17 9.11 0.94
C ALA A 28 -27.13 8.15 1.53
N TRP A 29 -27.17 6.86 1.16
CA TRP A 29 -26.15 5.90 1.56
C TRP A 29 -24.76 6.26 1.04
N ALA A 30 -24.63 6.63 -0.23
CA ALA A 30 -23.36 7.03 -0.81
C ALA A 30 -22.78 8.27 -0.10
N THR A 31 -23.62 9.26 0.19
CA THR A 31 -23.22 10.46 0.96
C THR A 31 -22.82 10.11 2.38
N ALA A 32 -23.53 9.20 3.06
CA ALA A 32 -23.18 8.75 4.40
C ALA A 32 -21.83 8.02 4.42
N VAL A 33 -21.61 7.07 3.51
CA VAL A 33 -20.34 6.34 3.38
C VAL A 33 -19.20 7.30 3.06
N TRP A 34 -19.42 8.24 2.13
CA TRP A 34 -18.43 9.27 1.80
C TRP A 34 -18.12 10.15 3.01
N GLY A 35 -19.13 10.57 3.79
CA GLY A 35 -18.95 11.35 5.01
C GLY A 35 -18.14 10.61 6.07
N VAL A 36 -18.43 9.33 6.30
CA VAL A 36 -17.65 8.48 7.22
C VAL A 36 -16.21 8.33 6.74
N TYR A 37 -16.01 8.04 5.46
CA TYR A 37 -14.68 7.95 4.87
C TYR A 37 -13.89 9.25 5.05
N LYS A 38 -14.50 10.40 4.74
CA LYS A 38 -13.87 11.72 4.93
C LYS A 38 -13.52 11.99 6.39
N GLY A 39 -14.38 11.59 7.33
CA GLY A 39 -14.12 11.70 8.76
C GLY A 39 -12.94 10.84 9.21
N LEU A 40 -12.90 9.57 8.80
CA LEU A 40 -11.78 8.65 9.10
C LEU A 40 -10.48 9.11 8.45
N ASP A 41 -10.54 9.54 7.19
CA ASP A 41 -9.38 10.03 6.44
C ASP A 41 -8.77 11.30 7.04
N ALA A 42 -9.56 12.10 7.77
CA ALA A 42 -9.10 13.30 8.46
C ALA A 42 -8.39 13.03 9.80
N ILE A 43 -8.51 11.82 10.35
CA ILE A 43 -7.89 11.43 11.65
C ILE A 43 -6.94 10.25 11.53
N LYS A 44 -6.65 9.81 10.30
CA LYS A 44 -5.88 8.58 10.05
C LYS A 44 -4.45 8.63 10.58
N ASP A 45 -3.90 9.83 10.70
CA ASP A 45 -2.60 10.14 11.25
C ASP A 45 -2.45 9.70 12.72
N ARG A 46 -3.55 9.62 13.47
CA ARG A 46 -3.55 9.12 14.85
C ARG A 46 -3.16 7.65 14.98
N TRP A 47 -3.26 6.90 13.90
CA TRP A 47 -2.87 5.50 13.86
C TRP A 47 -1.45 5.31 13.34
N TYR A 48 -0.76 6.36 12.92
CA TYR A 48 0.62 6.26 12.48
C TYR A 48 1.55 6.04 13.67
N VAL A 49 2.44 5.05 13.52
CA VAL A 49 3.52 4.77 14.49
C VAL A 49 4.85 5.25 13.93
N PHE A 50 5.07 5.12 12.63
CA PHE A 50 6.30 5.56 12.00
C PHE A 50 6.25 7.03 11.62
N ASP A 51 7.40 7.69 11.73
CA ASP A 51 7.64 9.01 11.18
C ASP A 51 8.55 8.89 9.94
N PRO A 52 8.21 9.52 8.79
CA PRO A 52 9.01 9.40 7.57
C PRO A 52 10.46 9.85 7.75
N THR A 53 10.72 10.88 8.57
CA THR A 53 12.08 11.37 8.81
C THR A 53 12.87 10.33 9.62
N THR A 54 12.28 9.75 10.67
CA THR A 54 12.93 8.67 11.41
C THR A 54 13.19 7.44 10.56
N ILE A 55 12.26 7.04 9.69
CA ILE A 55 12.49 5.91 8.76
C ILE A 55 13.63 6.22 7.78
N HIS A 56 13.68 7.46 7.28
CA HIS A 56 14.77 7.91 6.41
C HIS A 56 16.13 7.85 7.11
N GLU A 57 16.21 8.32 8.36
CA GLU A 57 17.43 8.26 9.18
C GLU A 57 17.88 6.82 9.43
N ILE A 58 16.93 5.90 9.69
CA ILE A 58 17.24 4.46 9.86
C ILE A 58 17.80 3.88 8.55
N ALA A 59 17.21 4.23 7.40
CA ALA A 59 17.72 3.80 6.10
C ALA A 59 19.14 4.33 5.84
N GLN A 60 19.39 5.62 6.10
CA GLN A 60 20.72 6.23 5.96
C GLN A 60 21.76 5.57 6.89
N ALA A 61 21.37 5.28 8.13
CA ALA A 61 22.24 4.59 9.08
C ALA A 61 22.61 3.18 8.59
N ALA A 62 21.64 2.44 8.01
CA ALA A 62 21.89 1.14 7.43
C ALA A 62 22.85 1.20 6.23
N VAL A 63 22.66 2.18 5.32
CA VAL A 63 23.59 2.42 4.19
C VAL A 63 24.99 2.75 4.69
N ALA A 64 25.11 3.60 5.71
CA ALA A 64 26.41 4.02 6.26
C ALA A 64 27.14 2.90 7.03
N ALA A 65 26.39 1.98 7.64
CA ALA A 65 26.95 0.89 8.43
C ALA A 65 27.30 -0.36 7.60
N ALA A 66 26.80 -0.46 6.36
CA ALA A 66 27.00 -1.63 5.51
C ALA A 66 28.49 -1.86 5.20
N PRO A 67 29.00 -3.11 5.33
CA PRO A 67 30.39 -3.42 4.99
C PRO A 67 30.69 -3.19 3.50
N GLU A 68 29.72 -3.49 2.64
CA GLU A 68 29.79 -3.31 1.20
C GLU A 68 28.57 -2.51 0.70
N PRO A 69 28.70 -1.70 -0.37
CA PRO A 69 27.61 -0.84 -0.86
C PRO A 69 26.35 -1.57 -1.32
N ASP A 70 26.44 -2.86 -1.65
CA ASP A 70 25.36 -3.69 -2.17
C ASP A 70 24.93 -4.81 -1.20
N ASP A 71 25.40 -4.80 0.05
CA ASP A 71 25.02 -5.78 1.07
C ASP A 71 23.62 -5.50 1.64
N ILE A 72 22.60 -5.78 0.82
CA ILE A 72 21.21 -5.60 1.19
C ILE A 72 20.81 -6.46 2.39
N ASN A 73 21.38 -7.64 2.57
CA ASN A 73 21.05 -8.53 3.69
C ASN A 73 21.48 -7.89 5.01
N PHE A 74 22.71 -7.37 5.08
CA PHE A 74 23.17 -6.62 6.24
C PHE A 74 22.29 -5.41 6.53
N MET A 75 21.95 -4.62 5.49
CA MET A 75 21.11 -3.44 5.68
C MET A 75 19.73 -3.79 6.23
N VAL A 76 19.09 -4.86 5.72
CA VAL A 76 17.79 -5.34 6.22
C VAL A 76 17.89 -5.78 7.69
N ASP A 77 18.91 -6.57 8.04
CA ASP A 77 19.10 -7.02 9.42
C ASP A 77 19.33 -5.83 10.37
N HIS A 78 20.14 -4.84 9.93
CA HIS A 78 20.37 -3.61 10.67
C HIS A 78 19.08 -2.81 10.90
N ILE A 79 18.28 -2.63 9.85
CA ILE A 79 16.99 -1.92 9.92
C ILE A 79 16.03 -2.64 10.88
N VAL A 80 15.84 -3.95 10.73
CA VAL A 80 14.93 -4.73 11.57
C VAL A 80 15.38 -4.70 13.04
N ALA A 81 16.68 -4.81 13.31
CA ALA A 81 17.23 -4.71 14.66
C ALA A 81 16.97 -3.33 15.29
N ASN A 82 17.22 -2.26 14.53
CA ASN A 82 17.00 -0.89 14.98
C ASN A 82 15.51 -0.61 15.25
N LEU A 83 14.62 -1.02 14.35
CA LEU A 83 13.17 -0.90 14.53
C LEU A 83 12.68 -1.67 15.75
N THR A 84 13.17 -2.89 15.96
CA THR A 84 12.80 -3.73 17.11
C THR A 84 13.26 -3.11 18.44
N ALA A 85 14.41 -2.44 18.45
CA ALA A 85 14.91 -1.73 19.63
C ALA A 85 14.14 -0.42 19.88
N THR A 86 13.75 0.29 18.82
CA THR A 86 13.12 1.62 18.90
C THR A 86 11.62 1.52 19.23
N TYR A 87 10.92 0.54 18.66
CA TYR A 87 9.48 0.43 18.76
C TYR A 87 9.06 -0.79 19.60
N PRO A 88 8.40 -0.59 20.76
CA PRO A 88 7.92 -1.70 21.57
C PRO A 88 6.88 -2.55 20.82
N SER A 89 6.93 -3.86 21.03
CA SER A 89 6.00 -4.83 20.43
C SER A 89 4.53 -4.62 20.85
N SER A 90 4.28 -3.86 21.92
CA SER A 90 2.95 -3.46 22.34
C SER A 90 2.36 -2.33 21.49
N LYS A 91 3.17 -1.65 20.67
CA LYS A 91 2.72 -0.56 19.78
C LYS A 91 2.70 -0.98 18.31
N ILE A 92 3.63 -1.86 17.92
CA ILE A 92 3.75 -2.32 16.55
C ILE A 92 4.24 -3.76 16.50
N ALA A 93 3.64 -4.56 15.62
CA ALA A 93 4.15 -5.88 15.29
C ALA A 93 5.02 -5.78 14.05
N LEU A 94 6.25 -6.30 14.18
CA LEU A 94 7.23 -6.43 13.12
C LEU A 94 7.42 -7.91 12.76
N ASN A 95 7.65 -8.16 11.48
CA ASN A 95 8.16 -9.42 10.97
C ASN A 95 9.69 -9.38 11.06
N THR A 96 10.25 -10.30 11.84
CA THR A 96 11.70 -10.45 11.99
C THR A 96 12.24 -11.65 11.20
N ASN A 97 11.38 -12.32 10.42
CA ASN A 97 11.78 -13.46 9.62
C ASN A 97 12.22 -13.02 8.23
N SER A 98 13.49 -12.63 8.09
CA SER A 98 14.09 -12.18 6.82
C SER A 98 14.17 -13.26 5.75
N SER A 99 13.76 -14.50 6.02
CA SER A 99 13.62 -15.55 4.99
C SER A 99 12.33 -15.42 4.17
N GLU A 100 11.37 -14.59 4.58
CA GLU A 100 10.06 -14.45 3.92
C GLU A 100 10.06 -13.41 2.78
N TRP A 101 11.04 -13.53 1.88
CA TRP A 101 11.03 -12.83 0.61
C TRP A 101 10.04 -13.48 -0.36
N VAL A 102 9.29 -12.65 -1.08
CA VAL A 102 8.37 -13.08 -2.14
C VAL A 102 8.60 -12.26 -3.39
N PHE A 103 8.31 -12.81 -4.56
CA PHE A 103 8.23 -11.98 -5.76
C PHE A 103 7.06 -11.00 -5.64
N ASN A 104 7.22 -9.82 -6.21
CA ASN A 104 6.17 -8.83 -6.34
C ASN A 104 6.16 -8.31 -7.78
N ASN A 105 4.97 -8.38 -8.39
CA ASN A 105 4.69 -7.88 -9.74
C ASN A 105 3.56 -6.86 -9.64
N ALA A 106 3.84 -5.61 -9.99
CA ALA A 106 2.87 -4.52 -9.96
C ALA A 106 3.25 -3.39 -10.91
N GLY A 107 2.29 -2.87 -11.66
CA GLY A 107 2.50 -1.74 -12.58
C GLY A 107 3.46 -2.05 -13.72
N GLY A 108 3.64 -3.32 -14.09
CA GLY A 108 4.63 -3.79 -15.05
C GLY A 108 6.04 -4.00 -14.49
N ALA A 109 6.29 -3.59 -13.24
CA ALA A 109 7.56 -3.81 -12.57
C ALA A 109 7.56 -5.18 -11.86
N MET A 110 8.75 -5.77 -11.72
CA MET A 110 8.98 -7.02 -11.02
C MET A 110 10.19 -6.90 -10.10
N GLY A 111 10.02 -7.34 -8.85
CA GLY A 111 11.10 -7.39 -7.87
C GLY A 111 10.85 -8.42 -6.78
N ALA A 112 11.74 -8.44 -5.81
CA ALA A 112 11.60 -9.16 -4.55
C ALA A 112 11.11 -8.20 -3.47
N MET A 113 10.19 -8.65 -2.64
CA MET A 113 9.60 -7.90 -1.54
C MET A 113 9.77 -8.67 -0.23
N TYR A 114 10.19 -7.96 0.81
CA TYR A 114 10.17 -8.43 2.19
C TYR A 114 9.31 -7.50 3.04
N ILE A 115 8.26 -8.05 3.65
CA ILE A 115 7.33 -7.29 4.50
C ILE A 115 7.86 -7.26 5.93
N ILE A 116 8.30 -6.09 6.40
CA ILE A 116 8.71 -5.84 7.78
C ILE A 116 7.49 -5.51 8.65
N HIS A 117 6.57 -4.70 8.13
CA HIS A 117 5.35 -4.31 8.84
C HIS A 117 4.18 -4.16 7.85
N ALA A 118 2.98 -4.56 8.26
CA ALA A 118 1.74 -4.24 7.56
C ALA A 118 0.59 -4.05 8.55
N SER A 119 -0.14 -2.95 8.37
CA SER A 119 -1.38 -2.59 9.06
C SER A 119 -2.37 -1.99 8.04
N VAL A 120 -3.57 -1.60 8.48
CA VAL A 120 -4.56 -0.92 7.63
C VAL A 120 -4.06 0.48 7.23
N THR A 121 -3.25 1.13 8.08
CA THR A 121 -2.82 2.52 7.86
C THR A 121 -1.37 2.70 7.45
N GLU A 122 -0.51 1.70 7.65
CA GLU A 122 0.92 1.77 7.33
C GLU A 122 1.46 0.42 6.85
N TYR A 123 2.45 0.43 5.96
CA TYR A 123 3.35 -0.69 5.78
C TYR A 123 4.80 -0.22 5.73
N LEU A 124 5.70 -1.14 6.04
CA LEU A 124 7.13 -0.99 5.82
C LEU A 124 7.63 -2.26 5.15
N ILE A 125 8.16 -2.13 3.95
CA ILE A 125 8.69 -3.24 3.17
C ILE A 125 10.07 -2.89 2.63
N VAL A 126 10.82 -3.91 2.25
CA VAL A 126 11.99 -3.75 1.39
C VAL A 126 11.61 -4.29 0.03
N PHE A 127 11.74 -3.46 -0.99
CA PHE A 127 11.47 -3.82 -2.38
C PHE A 127 12.67 -3.52 -3.25
N GLY A 128 12.99 -4.42 -4.16
CA GLY A 128 14.07 -4.22 -5.11
C GLY A 128 14.33 -5.40 -6.02
N THR A 129 15.35 -5.28 -6.85
CA THR A 129 15.76 -6.34 -7.78
C THR A 129 17.24 -6.21 -8.11
N PRO A 130 17.97 -7.34 -8.21
CA PRO A 130 19.35 -7.31 -8.67
C PRO A 130 19.45 -7.05 -10.19
N LEU A 131 18.36 -7.22 -10.95
CA LEU A 131 18.36 -7.19 -12.42
C LEU A 131 17.98 -5.83 -13.02
N GLY A 132 17.24 -5.02 -12.27
CA GLY A 132 16.58 -3.83 -12.77
C GLY A 132 15.11 -4.07 -13.17
N THR A 133 14.27 -3.05 -12.99
CA THR A 133 12.86 -3.07 -13.39
C THR A 133 12.30 -1.66 -13.57
N GLU A 134 11.25 -1.50 -14.36
CA GLU A 134 10.56 -0.22 -14.54
C GLU A 134 9.06 -0.42 -14.70
N GLY A 135 8.30 0.62 -14.37
CA GLY A 135 6.85 0.53 -14.44
C GLY A 135 6.14 1.80 -14.02
N HIS A 136 4.83 1.66 -13.92
CA HIS A 136 3.93 2.68 -13.39
C HIS A 136 3.97 2.64 -11.86
N THR A 137 4.09 3.78 -11.18
CA THR A 137 4.13 3.79 -9.71
C THR A 137 2.83 3.30 -9.07
N GLY A 138 1.69 3.60 -9.72
CA GLY A 138 0.35 3.36 -9.16
C GLY A 138 -0.32 4.68 -8.78
N VAL A 139 -1.65 4.65 -8.64
CA VAL A 139 -2.43 5.78 -8.10
C VAL A 139 -2.83 5.42 -6.68
N HIS A 140 -1.96 5.72 -5.73
CA HIS A 140 -2.13 5.26 -4.35
C HIS A 140 -2.99 6.20 -3.51
N THR A 141 -3.67 5.62 -2.51
CA THR A 141 -4.45 6.36 -1.50
C THR A 141 -3.62 6.68 -0.24
N ALA A 142 -2.31 6.50 -0.34
CA ALA A 142 -1.30 6.72 0.69
C ALA A 142 -0.14 7.55 0.12
N ASP A 143 0.59 8.19 1.02
CA ASP A 143 1.93 8.70 0.72
C ASP A 143 2.92 7.54 0.78
N ASP A 144 3.87 7.53 -0.15
CA ASP A 144 4.85 6.46 -0.28
C ASP A 144 6.27 7.04 -0.35
N TYR A 145 7.19 6.44 0.39
CA TYR A 145 8.55 6.92 0.60
C TYR A 145 9.54 5.80 0.28
N PHE A 146 10.22 5.91 -0.86
CA PHE A 146 11.27 4.98 -1.26
C PHE A 146 12.61 5.49 -0.75
N ASN A 147 13.08 4.96 0.37
CA ASN A 147 14.41 5.25 0.90
C ASN A 147 15.41 4.33 0.23
N ILE A 148 16.25 4.87 -0.66
CA ILE A 148 17.15 4.06 -1.48
C ILE A 148 18.27 3.50 -0.61
N LEU A 149 18.39 2.18 -0.58
CA LEU A 149 19.40 1.45 0.18
C LEU A 149 20.59 1.08 -0.70
N VAL A 150 20.31 0.54 -1.89
CA VAL A 150 21.31 0.06 -2.84
C VAL A 150 20.92 0.54 -4.24
N GLY A 151 21.91 0.84 -5.08
CA GLY A 151 21.71 1.20 -6.47
C GLY A 151 20.97 2.53 -6.65
N GLU A 152 20.22 2.65 -7.75
CA GLU A 152 19.54 3.90 -8.10
C GLU A 152 18.09 3.69 -8.50
N GLN A 153 17.25 4.63 -8.08
CA GLN A 153 15.89 4.77 -8.59
C GLN A 153 15.82 6.01 -9.48
N TRP A 154 15.28 5.84 -10.68
CA TRP A 154 14.99 6.95 -11.58
C TRP A 154 13.48 7.13 -11.68
N ALA A 155 13.03 8.37 -11.81
CA ALA A 155 11.62 8.68 -11.99
C ALA A 155 11.43 9.89 -12.91
N PHE A 156 10.26 9.99 -13.53
CA PHE A 156 9.81 11.25 -14.13
C PHE A 156 8.28 11.28 -14.22
N GLN A 157 7.75 12.48 -14.42
CA GLN A 157 6.31 12.69 -14.54
C GLN A 157 6.00 13.81 -15.54
N PRO A 158 5.23 13.53 -16.62
CA PRO A 158 4.73 14.58 -17.50
C PRO A 158 3.90 15.64 -16.75
N PRO A 159 4.01 16.93 -17.11
CA PRO A 159 4.71 17.46 -18.28
C PRO A 159 6.23 17.67 -18.09
N ASN A 160 6.78 17.40 -16.91
CA ASN A 160 8.22 17.50 -16.69
C ASN A 160 8.94 16.27 -17.31
N LEU A 161 9.64 16.51 -18.42
CA LEU A 161 10.36 15.46 -19.16
C LEU A 161 11.80 15.25 -18.67
N LYS A 162 12.19 15.86 -17.54
CA LYS A 162 13.50 15.64 -16.93
C LYS A 162 13.43 14.45 -15.98
N MET A 163 14.44 13.60 -16.07
CA MET A 163 14.63 12.48 -15.16
C MET A 163 15.09 12.98 -13.79
N GLU A 164 14.44 12.49 -12.75
CA GLU A 164 14.88 12.55 -11.36
C GLU A 164 15.71 11.30 -11.05
N ARG A 165 16.83 11.46 -10.35
CA ARG A 165 17.73 10.36 -9.96
C ARG A 165 17.91 10.37 -8.45
N TYR A 166 17.64 9.21 -7.83
CA TYR A 166 17.73 8.98 -6.40
C TYR A 166 18.78 7.88 -6.15
N THR A 167 19.79 8.20 -5.34
CA THR A 167 20.95 7.33 -5.01
C THR A 167 20.86 6.82 -3.57
N PRO A 168 21.72 5.88 -3.12
CA PRO A 168 21.68 5.39 -1.75
C PRO A 168 21.72 6.50 -0.72
N GLY A 169 20.88 6.39 0.31
CA GLY A 169 20.71 7.40 1.36
C GLY A 169 19.79 8.58 0.98
N SER A 170 19.25 8.62 -0.25
CA SER A 170 18.21 9.58 -0.65
C SER A 170 16.80 8.98 -0.47
N VAL A 171 15.77 9.83 -0.56
CA VAL A 171 14.36 9.41 -0.50
C VAL A 171 13.59 9.97 -1.69
N HIS A 172 12.89 9.08 -2.41
CA HIS A 172 11.88 9.48 -3.38
C HIS A 172 10.51 9.44 -2.71
N HIS A 173 9.94 10.62 -2.46
CA HIS A 173 8.57 10.74 -1.94
C HIS A 173 7.59 10.82 -3.11
N LEU A 174 6.63 9.89 -3.12
CA LEU A 174 5.48 9.88 -4.00
C LEU A 174 4.23 10.28 -3.21
N PRO A 175 3.74 11.52 -3.35
CA PRO A 175 2.58 11.96 -2.61
C PRO A 175 1.32 11.20 -3.03
N ARG A 176 0.36 11.09 -2.12
CA ARG A 176 -0.93 10.47 -2.40
C ARG A 176 -1.55 10.99 -3.71
N GLY A 177 -2.05 10.05 -4.52
CA GLY A 177 -2.72 10.33 -5.78
C GLY A 177 -1.81 10.81 -6.92
N HIS A 178 -0.50 10.94 -6.68
CA HIS A 178 0.46 11.25 -7.73
C HIS A 178 0.91 9.98 -8.44
N VAL A 179 1.38 10.16 -9.67
CA VAL A 179 1.78 9.07 -10.56
C VAL A 179 3.07 9.46 -11.23
N LYS A 180 4.01 8.53 -11.28
CA LYS A 180 5.22 8.64 -12.10
C LYS A 180 5.44 7.36 -12.89
N GLN A 181 6.29 7.45 -13.92
CA GLN A 181 7.07 6.29 -14.31
C GLN A 181 8.27 6.22 -13.38
N TYR A 182 8.59 5.02 -12.90
CA TYR A 182 9.80 4.80 -12.11
C TYR A 182 10.59 3.62 -12.68
N LYS A 183 11.87 3.59 -12.34
CA LYS A 183 12.80 2.52 -12.69
C LYS A 183 13.75 2.26 -11.52
N MET A 184 13.76 1.04 -11.01
CA MET A 184 14.87 0.51 -10.22
C MET A 184 15.95 0.11 -11.23
N HIS A 185 17.03 0.89 -11.34
CA HIS A 185 17.89 0.86 -12.53
C HIS A 185 18.63 -0.47 -12.75
N GLU A 186 19.73 -0.69 -12.02
CA GLU A 186 20.55 -1.88 -12.06
C GLU A 186 20.94 -2.17 -10.61
N GLY A 187 20.56 -3.35 -10.09
CA GLY A 187 20.83 -3.71 -8.69
C GLY A 187 20.32 -2.69 -7.68
N CYS A 188 19.01 -2.44 -7.63
CA CYS A 188 18.44 -1.40 -6.77
C CYS A 188 17.44 -1.97 -5.75
N TYR A 189 17.59 -1.52 -4.51
CA TYR A 189 16.72 -1.86 -3.38
C TYR A 189 16.39 -0.61 -2.57
N ALA A 190 15.14 -0.53 -2.12
CA ALA A 190 14.64 0.55 -1.28
C ALA A 190 13.90 0.02 -0.06
N LEU A 191 14.03 0.71 1.06
CA LEU A 191 13.12 0.62 2.19
C LEU A 191 11.91 1.52 1.87
N GLU A 192 10.81 0.87 1.54
CA GLU A 192 9.57 1.51 1.12
C GLU A 192 8.63 1.62 2.33
N TYR A 193 8.31 2.86 2.70
CA TYR A 193 7.38 3.18 3.76
C TYR A 193 6.16 3.87 3.16
N ALA A 194 4.98 3.29 3.38
CA ALA A 194 3.73 3.94 3.01
C ALA A 194 2.84 4.21 4.22
N ARG A 195 2.16 5.35 4.18
CA ARG A 195 1.18 5.77 5.19
C ARG A 195 -0.09 6.34 4.57
N GLY A 196 -1.24 5.79 4.95
CA GLY A 196 -2.53 6.04 4.30
C GLY A 196 -3.38 4.78 4.29
N TRP A 197 -4.36 4.66 3.39
CA TRP A 197 -5.25 3.49 3.40
C TRP A 197 -4.65 2.31 2.61
N ILE A 198 -3.84 1.49 3.28
CA ILE A 198 -3.07 0.40 2.66
C ILE A 198 -3.94 -0.62 1.92
N PRO A 199 -5.11 -1.08 2.45
CA PRO A 199 -5.92 -2.07 1.73
C PRO A 199 -6.36 -1.61 0.34
N PHE A 200 -6.47 -0.30 0.10
CA PHE A 200 -6.83 0.25 -1.21
C PHE A 200 -5.67 0.31 -2.19
N MET A 201 -4.43 0.06 -1.76
CA MET A 201 -3.27 -0.12 -2.63
C MET A 201 -3.15 -1.56 -3.15
N LEU A 202 -3.66 -2.55 -2.40
CA LEU A 202 -3.53 -3.98 -2.72
C LEU A 202 -4.07 -4.38 -4.12
N PRO A 203 -5.19 -3.84 -4.64
CA PRO A 203 -5.64 -4.19 -5.97
C PRO A 203 -4.59 -3.89 -7.05
N PHE A 204 -3.85 -2.78 -6.92
CA PHE A 204 -2.75 -2.47 -7.81
C PHE A 204 -1.56 -3.43 -7.59
N GLY A 205 -1.17 -3.63 -6.32
CA GLY A 205 -0.05 -4.51 -5.96
C GLY A 205 -0.24 -5.99 -6.28
N LEU A 206 -1.46 -6.42 -6.61
CA LEU A 206 -1.81 -7.81 -6.94
C LEU A 206 -2.35 -7.98 -8.36
N ALA A 207 -2.60 -6.88 -9.10
CA ALA A 207 -3.22 -6.94 -10.42
C ALA A 207 -2.39 -7.81 -11.38
N ASP A 208 -1.09 -7.53 -11.51
CA ASP A 208 -0.24 -8.26 -12.46
C ASP A 208 -0.06 -9.73 -12.07
N VAL A 209 -0.09 -10.07 -10.77
CA VAL A 209 -0.08 -11.48 -10.36
C VAL A 209 -1.34 -12.20 -10.84
N VAL A 210 -2.49 -11.54 -10.79
CA VAL A 210 -3.79 -12.13 -11.17
C VAL A 210 -4.04 -12.08 -12.69
N THR A 211 -3.50 -11.09 -13.41
CA THR A 211 -3.81 -10.88 -14.83
C THR A 211 -2.64 -11.11 -15.78
N SER A 212 -1.41 -11.22 -15.27
CA SER A 212 -0.20 -11.42 -16.08
C SER A 212 0.53 -12.71 -15.72
N THR A 213 1.16 -12.79 -14.54
CA THR A 213 2.06 -13.91 -14.23
C THR A 213 1.32 -15.19 -13.84
N LEU A 214 0.12 -15.07 -13.26
CA LEU A 214 -0.68 -16.19 -12.74
C LEU A 214 0.09 -17.05 -11.73
N ASP A 215 1.07 -16.46 -11.03
CA ASP A 215 1.87 -17.14 -10.02
C ASP A 215 1.07 -17.30 -8.71
N VAL A 216 0.29 -18.38 -8.65
CA VAL A 216 -0.56 -18.72 -7.50
C VAL A 216 0.28 -18.98 -6.24
N GLY A 217 1.51 -19.48 -6.37
CA GLY A 217 2.39 -19.76 -5.24
C GLY A 217 2.82 -18.47 -4.56
N THR A 218 3.38 -17.54 -5.34
CA THR A 218 3.74 -16.22 -4.85
C THR A 218 2.53 -15.47 -4.31
N PHE A 219 1.39 -15.53 -5.00
CA PHE A 219 0.14 -14.92 -4.54
C PHE A 219 -0.26 -15.41 -3.14
N TYR A 220 -0.26 -16.73 -2.92
CA TYR A 220 -0.58 -17.32 -1.62
C TYR A 220 0.36 -16.84 -0.53
N HIS A 221 1.67 -16.84 -0.77
CA HIS A 221 2.65 -16.40 0.22
C HIS A 221 2.48 -14.92 0.57
N THR A 222 2.30 -14.06 -0.44
CA THR A 222 2.03 -12.63 -0.25
C THR A 222 0.77 -12.41 0.58
N CYS A 223 -0.35 -13.05 0.24
CA CYS A 223 -1.59 -12.94 1.02
C CYS A 223 -1.42 -13.46 2.45
N ARG A 224 -0.79 -14.63 2.64
CA ARG A 224 -0.58 -15.24 3.95
C ARG A 224 0.23 -14.33 4.87
N ILE A 225 1.33 -13.76 4.37
CA ILE A 225 2.22 -12.88 5.14
C ILE A 225 1.51 -11.57 5.46
N THR A 226 0.95 -10.88 4.45
CA THR A 226 0.25 -9.60 4.65
C THR A 226 -0.90 -9.73 5.64
N VAL A 227 -1.74 -10.77 5.49
CA VAL A 227 -2.85 -11.02 6.41
C VAL A 227 -2.36 -11.33 7.82
N ARG A 228 -1.32 -12.17 7.97
CA ARG A 228 -0.71 -12.46 9.28
C ARG A 228 -0.23 -11.18 9.96
N GLU A 229 0.53 -10.33 9.28
CA GLU A 229 1.07 -9.11 9.86
C GLU A 229 -0.03 -8.08 10.18
N MET A 230 -1.03 -7.92 9.31
CA MET A 230 -2.18 -7.06 9.59
C MET A 230 -2.95 -7.53 10.83
N PHE A 231 -3.18 -8.84 10.98
CA PHE A 231 -3.87 -9.38 12.16
C PHE A 231 -3.05 -9.21 13.45
N ARG A 232 -1.72 -9.40 13.39
CA ARG A 232 -0.85 -9.17 14.55
C ARG A 232 -0.92 -7.73 15.03
N ASN A 233 -0.91 -6.76 14.10
CA ASN A 233 -1.05 -5.35 14.43
C ASN A 233 -2.46 -5.01 14.95
N PHE A 234 -3.50 -5.54 14.32
CA PHE A 234 -4.87 -5.35 14.78
C PHE A 234 -5.08 -5.86 16.21
N ALA A 235 -4.50 -7.03 16.56
CA ALA A 235 -4.63 -7.63 17.89
C ALA A 235 -4.03 -6.77 19.03
N ILE A 236 -3.06 -5.91 18.71
CA ILE A 236 -2.45 -4.97 19.67
C ILE A 236 -3.04 -3.54 19.56
N GLY A 237 -4.12 -3.36 18.80
CA GLY A 237 -4.78 -2.07 18.61
C GLY A 237 -4.08 -1.13 17.63
N LYS A 238 -3.12 -1.63 16.85
CA LYS A 238 -2.51 -0.90 15.73
C LYS A 238 -3.36 -1.12 14.48
N PHE A 239 -4.03 -0.05 14.07
CA PHE A 239 -4.79 0.01 12.82
C PHE A 239 -3.90 0.52 11.70
#